data_AF-A0A4Q1A3Q4-F1
#
_entry.id   AF-A0A4Q1A3Q4-F1
#
_cell.length_a   1.000
_cell.length_b   1.000
_cell.length_c   1.000
_cell.angle_alpha   90.00
_cell.angle_beta   90.00
_cell.angle_gamma   90.00
#
_symmetry.space_group_name_H-M   'P 1'
#
loop_
_entity.id
_entity.type
_entity.pdbx_description
1 polymer ?
#
loop_
_entity_poly.entity_id
_entity_poly.type
_entity_poly.pdbx_seq_one_letter_code
_entity_poly.pdbx_strand_id
1 'polypeptide(L)'
;DVREALETFKFNEAASILYKFVWTEFCDWGIEYSKASKESISELGAIFKETLKLVSPFMPFISDYLYHKLSGTSLEDGASSLMITSFPKEIAQDKETEAMFAIIEEAITALRRAKVIIDMGNSKIAKAYIKLDTKIDTQLA
;
A
#
# COMPACT_ATOMS: atom_id res chain seq x y z
N ASP A 1 -4.60 3.51 -14.71
CA ASP A 1 -3.14 3.26 -14.86
C ASP A 1 -2.81 1.83 -15.27
N VAL A 2 -2.77 0.85 -14.34
CA VAL A 2 -2.34 -0.53 -14.66
C VAL A 2 -3.21 -1.18 -15.75
N ARG A 3 -4.53 -1.03 -15.63
CA ARG A 3 -5.50 -1.54 -16.62
C ARG A 3 -5.24 -0.95 -18.01
N GLU A 4 -5.11 0.37 -18.10
CA GLU A 4 -4.84 1.07 -19.35
C GLU A 4 -3.51 0.63 -19.99
N ALA A 5 -2.45 0.49 -19.19
CA ALA A 5 -1.16 -0.01 -19.66
C ALA A 5 -1.27 -1.46 -20.19
N LEU A 6 -2.06 -2.32 -19.54
CA LEU A 6 -2.33 -3.68 -20.03
C LEU A 6 -3.15 -3.67 -21.33
N GLU A 7 -4.20 -2.86 -21.42
CA GLU A 7 -5.06 -2.71 -22.60
C GLU A 7 -4.30 -2.16 -23.82
N THR A 8 -3.23 -1.40 -23.57
CA THR A 8 -2.34 -0.85 -24.60
C THR A 8 -1.07 -1.69 -24.82
N PHE A 9 -1.02 -2.92 -24.27
CA PHE A 9 0.09 -3.87 -24.39
C PHE A 9 1.45 -3.38 -23.83
N LYS A 10 1.43 -2.37 -22.96
CA LYS A 10 2.61 -1.83 -22.28
C LYS A 10 2.89 -2.56 -20.96
N PHE A 11 3.24 -3.84 -21.06
CA PHE A 11 3.46 -4.70 -19.90
C PHE A 11 4.56 -4.20 -18.95
N ASN A 12 5.61 -3.58 -19.49
CA ASN A 12 6.68 -2.98 -18.70
C ASN A 12 6.15 -1.81 -17.83
N GLU A 13 5.33 -0.93 -18.42
CA GLU A 13 4.73 0.20 -17.72
C GLU A 13 3.78 -0.27 -16.62
N ALA A 14 2.91 -1.24 -16.94
CA ALA A 14 2.00 -1.86 -15.97
C ALA A 14 2.77 -2.49 -14.79
N ALA A 15 3.85 -3.24 -15.07
CA ALA A 15 4.68 -3.85 -14.04
C ALA A 15 5.40 -2.79 -13.18
N SER A 16 5.91 -1.71 -13.79
CA SER A 16 6.56 -0.61 -13.04
C SER A 16 5.58 0.14 -12.14
N ILE A 17 4.36 0.41 -12.60
CA ILE A 17 3.31 1.05 -11.79
C ILE A 17 2.96 0.16 -10.58
N LEU A 18 2.73 -1.13 -10.80
CA LEU A 18 2.43 -2.07 -9.72
C LEU A 18 3.59 -2.21 -8.75
N TYR A 19 4.82 -2.31 -9.26
CA TYR A 19 6.01 -2.40 -8.41
C TYR A 19 6.12 -1.17 -7.49
N LYS A 20 5.94 0.03 -8.05
CA LYS A 20 5.94 1.27 -7.27
C LYS A 20 4.87 1.21 -6.17
N PHE A 21 3.62 0.90 -6.53
CA PHE A 21 2.55 0.78 -5.55
C PHE A 21 2.85 -0.22 -4.43
N VAL A 22 3.25 -1.46 -4.78
CA VAL A 22 3.53 -2.51 -3.80
C VAL A 22 4.67 -2.10 -2.87
N TRP A 23 5.73 -1.51 -3.41
CA TRP A 23 6.92 -1.20 -2.61
C TRP A 23 6.75 0.10 -1.80
N THR A 24 6.38 1.20 -2.45
CA THR A 24 6.38 2.53 -1.83
C THR A 24 5.08 2.82 -1.08
N GLU A 25 3.93 2.46 -1.63
CA GLU A 25 2.64 2.81 -1.02
C GLU A 25 2.21 1.74 0.00
N PHE A 26 2.24 0.45 -0.40
CA PHE A 26 1.76 -0.63 0.44
C PHE A 26 2.80 -1.03 1.51
N CYS A 27 4.03 -1.37 1.12
CA CYS A 27 5.04 -1.86 2.06
C CYS A 27 5.65 -0.75 2.95
N ASP A 28 6.14 0.34 2.35
CA ASP A 28 6.84 1.39 3.13
C ASP A 28 5.90 2.20 4.04
N TRP A 29 4.65 2.44 3.60
CA TRP A 29 3.67 3.26 4.32
C TRP A 29 2.46 2.47 4.82
N GLY A 30 1.75 1.74 3.97
CA GLY A 30 0.51 1.04 4.32
C GLY A 30 0.66 0.06 5.49
N ILE A 31 1.70 -0.79 5.48
CA ILE A 31 2.01 -1.71 6.58
C ILE A 31 2.40 -0.94 7.85
N GLU A 32 3.11 0.18 7.73
CA GLU A 32 3.50 0.97 8.89
C GLU A 32 2.29 1.66 9.53
N TYR A 33 1.35 2.18 8.73
CA TYR A 33 0.10 2.76 9.22
C TYR A 33 -0.79 1.74 9.91
N SER A 34 -0.90 0.53 9.36
CA SER A 34 -1.71 -0.52 9.98
C SER A 34 -1.18 -0.97 11.35
N LYS A 35 0.05 -0.61 11.73
CA LYS A 35 0.59 -0.92 13.08
C LYS A 35 -0.02 -0.03 14.17
N ALA A 36 -0.67 1.06 13.80
CA ALA A 36 -1.33 1.95 14.77
C ALA A 36 -2.53 1.28 15.46
N SER A 37 -3.29 0.45 14.74
CA SER A 37 -4.43 -0.29 15.29
C SER A 37 -4.50 -1.71 14.72
N LYS A 38 -4.74 -2.69 15.59
CA LYS A 38 -4.98 -4.08 15.16
C LYS A 38 -6.24 -4.24 14.32
N GLU A 39 -7.19 -3.33 14.44
CA GLU A 39 -8.44 -3.35 13.66
C GLU A 39 -8.14 -3.23 12.16
N SER A 40 -7.12 -2.44 11.79
CA SER A 40 -6.69 -2.22 10.39
C SER A 40 -6.10 -3.44 9.67
N ILE A 41 -5.86 -4.55 10.39
CA ILE A 41 -5.29 -5.77 9.79
C ILE A 41 -6.22 -6.35 8.72
N SER A 42 -7.53 -6.24 8.92
CA SER A 42 -8.52 -6.83 8.01
C SER A 42 -8.56 -6.09 6.67
N GLU A 43 -8.50 -4.76 6.73
CA GLU A 43 -8.45 -3.84 5.61
C GLU A 43 -7.14 -4.00 4.83
N LEU A 44 -6.01 -4.07 5.54
CA LEU A 44 -4.71 -4.31 4.90
C LEU A 44 -4.70 -5.65 4.15
N GLY A 45 -5.27 -6.70 4.75
CA GLY A 45 -5.43 -8.00 4.11
C GLY A 45 -6.31 -7.94 2.85
N ALA A 46 -7.42 -7.18 2.89
CA ALA A 46 -8.28 -6.98 1.73
C ALA A 46 -7.55 -6.25 0.59
N ILE A 47 -6.81 -5.18 0.89
CA ILE A 47 -5.98 -4.44 -0.06
C ILE A 47 -4.92 -5.37 -0.66
N PHE A 48 -4.26 -6.19 0.17
CA PHE A 48 -3.27 -7.15 -0.31
C PHE A 48 -3.88 -8.18 -1.25
N LYS A 49 -5.07 -8.70 -0.97
CA LYS A 49 -5.77 -9.64 -1.86
C LYS A 49 -6.07 -9.04 -3.23
N GLU A 50 -6.54 -7.80 -3.29
CA GLU A 50 -6.75 -7.11 -4.58
C GLU A 50 -5.42 -6.84 -5.31
N THR A 51 -4.38 -6.49 -4.56
CA THR A 51 -3.02 -6.33 -5.08
C THR A 51 -2.50 -7.61 -5.73
N LEU A 52 -2.72 -8.78 -5.11
CA LEU A 52 -2.32 -10.08 -5.68
C LEU A 52 -3.05 -10.38 -6.99
N LYS A 53 -4.32 -9.99 -7.14
CA LYS A 53 -5.03 -10.11 -8.43
C LYS A 53 -4.38 -9.26 -9.51
N LEU A 54 -3.97 -8.03 -9.18
CA LEU A 54 -3.25 -7.16 -10.12
C LEU A 54 -1.88 -7.71 -10.50
N VAL A 55 -1.19 -8.37 -9.56
CA VAL A 55 0.14 -8.97 -9.75
C VAL A 55 0.08 -10.29 -10.52
N SER A 56 -1.05 -11.00 -10.49
CA SER A 56 -1.21 -12.34 -11.08
C SER A 56 -0.77 -12.48 -12.55
N PRO A 57 -1.02 -11.51 -13.46
CA PRO A 57 -0.52 -11.57 -14.84
C PRO A 57 1.02 -11.60 -14.97
N PHE A 58 1.74 -11.12 -13.95
CA PHE A 58 3.21 -11.03 -13.96
C PHE A 58 3.87 -12.11 -13.10
N MET A 59 3.27 -12.43 -11.95
CA MET A 59 3.81 -13.37 -10.97
C MET A 59 2.74 -14.40 -10.55
N PRO A 60 2.28 -15.25 -11.49
CA PRO A 60 1.11 -16.10 -11.30
C PRO A 60 1.23 -17.04 -10.09
N PHE A 61 2.32 -17.79 -9.98
CA PHE A 61 2.45 -18.84 -8.95
C PHE A 61 2.45 -18.30 -7.51
N ILE A 62 3.26 -17.26 -7.25
CA ILE A 62 3.36 -16.70 -5.89
C ILE A 62 2.12 -15.88 -5.53
N SER A 63 1.50 -15.20 -6.50
CA SER A 63 0.26 -14.46 -6.24
C SER A 63 -0.89 -15.39 -5.85
N ASP A 64 -1.04 -16.52 -6.55
CA ASP A 64 -2.04 -17.54 -6.27
C ASP A 64 -1.80 -18.16 -4.88
N TYR A 65 -0.57 -18.58 -4.60
CA TYR A 65 -0.19 -19.17 -3.32
C TYR A 65 -0.51 -18.24 -2.13
N LEU A 66 -0.10 -16.96 -2.21
CA LEU A 66 -0.33 -16.00 -1.14
C LEU A 66 -1.81 -15.68 -0.96
N TYR A 67 -2.57 -15.58 -2.07
CA TYR A 67 -4.00 -15.29 -2.04
C TYR A 67 -4.76 -16.41 -1.34
N HIS A 68 -4.46 -17.66 -1.69
CA HIS A 68 -5.07 -18.84 -1.09
C HIS A 68 -4.67 -19.00 0.38
N LYS A 69 -3.38 -18.78 0.70
CA LYS A 69 -2.88 -18.80 2.08
C LYS A 69 -3.61 -17.80 2.97
N LEU A 70 -3.81 -16.57 2.49
CA LEU A 70 -4.52 -15.52 3.22
C LEU A 70 -6.03 -15.79 3.32
N SER A 71 -6.61 -16.48 2.33
CA SER A 71 -8.03 -16.81 2.30
C SER A 71 -8.38 -18.10 3.06
N GLY A 72 -7.38 -18.83 3.56
CA GLY A 72 -7.60 -20.14 4.19
C GLY A 72 -8.15 -21.19 3.21
N THR A 73 -7.78 -21.09 1.93
CA THR A 73 -8.22 -21.99 0.85
C THR A 73 -7.00 -22.61 0.17
N SER A 74 -7.21 -23.61 -0.67
CA SER A 74 -6.15 -24.23 -1.47
C SER A 74 -6.71 -24.70 -2.81
N LEU A 75 -5.85 -24.73 -3.85
CA LEU A 75 -6.22 -25.24 -5.17
C LEU A 75 -6.53 -26.74 -5.12
N GLU A 76 -5.80 -27.47 -4.27
CA GLU A 76 -5.98 -28.89 -4.00
C GLU A 76 -7.35 -29.19 -3.36
N ASP A 77 -7.88 -28.26 -2.57
CA ASP A 77 -9.22 -28.34 -1.98
C ASP A 77 -10.35 -27.93 -2.96
N GLY A 78 -10.02 -27.72 -4.24
CA GLY A 78 -10.98 -27.38 -5.30
C GLY A 78 -11.29 -25.89 -5.42
N ALA A 79 -10.53 -25.00 -4.75
CA ALA A 79 -10.66 -23.57 -4.98
C ALA A 79 -10.23 -23.18 -6.40
N SER A 80 -10.87 -22.16 -6.95
CA SER A 80 -10.51 -21.61 -8.26
C SER A 80 -9.22 -20.79 -8.19
N SER A 81 -8.34 -20.96 -9.18
CA SER A 81 -7.11 -20.16 -9.32
C SER A 81 -7.41 -18.67 -9.45
N LEU A 82 -6.52 -17.87 -8.87
CA LEU A 82 -6.56 -16.41 -9.01
C LEU A 82 -6.56 -15.96 -10.47
N MET A 83 -5.90 -16.71 -11.37
CA MET A 83 -5.77 -16.37 -12.80
C MET A 83 -7.11 -16.32 -13.54
N ILE A 84 -8.12 -17.04 -13.07
CA ILE A 84 -9.46 -17.08 -13.69
C ILE A 84 -10.46 -16.16 -12.98
N THR A 85 -10.01 -15.36 -12.02
CA THR A 85 -10.85 -14.39 -11.32
C THR A 85 -10.99 -13.08 -12.10
N SER A 86 -12.02 -12.30 -11.78
CA SER A 86 -12.20 -10.99 -12.40
C SER A 86 -11.10 -10.02 -11.99
N PHE A 87 -10.50 -9.35 -12.97
CA PHE A 87 -9.52 -8.31 -12.72
C PHE A 87 -10.15 -7.14 -11.94
N PRO A 88 -9.45 -6.56 -10.94
CA PRO A 88 -9.99 -5.50 -10.08
C PRO A 88 -10.57 -4.33 -10.86
N LYS A 89 -11.69 -3.79 -10.37
CA LYS A 89 -12.38 -2.63 -10.96
C LYS A 89 -11.91 -1.35 -10.28
N GLU A 90 -12.00 -0.24 -10.99
CA GLU A 90 -11.76 1.07 -10.41
C GLU A 90 -12.82 1.38 -9.35
N ILE A 91 -12.38 2.02 -8.27
CA ILE A 91 -13.21 2.48 -7.16
C ILE A 91 -13.09 4.00 -7.04
N ALA A 92 -14.02 4.63 -6.34
CA ALA A 92 -13.93 6.05 -6.06
C ALA A 92 -12.68 6.35 -5.23
N GLN A 93 -11.94 7.38 -5.63
CA GLN A 93 -10.79 7.89 -4.89
C GLN A 93 -11.23 8.98 -3.92
N ASP A 94 -10.72 8.91 -2.70
CA ASP A 94 -10.90 9.98 -1.71
C ASP A 94 -9.68 10.92 -1.75
N LYS A 95 -9.83 11.99 -2.53
CA LYS A 95 -8.76 12.98 -2.73
C LYS A 95 -8.45 13.81 -1.49
N GLU A 96 -9.40 13.96 -0.58
CA GLU A 96 -9.17 14.69 0.67
C GLU A 96 -8.30 13.85 1.60
N THR A 97 -8.62 12.56 1.75
CA THR A 97 -7.82 11.62 2.53
C THR A 97 -6.42 11.42 1.92
N GLU A 98 -6.30 11.26 0.60
CA GLU A 98 -4.98 11.18 -0.08
C GLU A 98 -4.11 12.41 0.23
N ALA A 99 -4.67 13.63 0.13
CA ALA A 99 -3.95 14.85 0.43
C ALA A 99 -3.54 14.94 1.91
N MET A 100 -4.39 14.45 2.81
CA MET A 100 -4.08 14.40 4.25
C MET A 100 -2.89 13.49 4.54
N PHE A 101 -2.91 12.26 4.01
CA PHE A 101 -1.83 11.30 4.19
C PHE A 101 -0.51 11.80 3.59
N ALA A 102 -0.55 12.48 2.44
CA ALA A 102 0.65 13.08 1.86
C ALA A 102 1.35 14.07 2.82
N ILE A 103 0.59 14.86 3.58
CA ILE A 103 1.16 15.78 4.58
C ILE A 103 1.76 15.00 5.77
N ILE A 104 1.13 13.91 6.19
CA ILE A 104 1.64 13.03 7.26
C ILE A 104 2.97 12.38 6.83
N GLU A 105 3.06 11.88 5.61
CA GLU A 105 4.28 11.31 5.03
C GLU A 105 5.42 12.33 4.96
N GLU A 106 5.11 13.55 4.50
CA GLU A 106 6.07 14.64 4.43
C GLU A 106 6.56 15.03 5.84
N ALA A 107 5.64 15.14 6.81
CA ALA A 107 5.96 15.43 8.19
C ALA A 107 6.89 14.36 8.81
N ILE A 108 6.57 13.07 8.63
CA ILE A 108 7.42 11.97 9.11
C ILE A 108 8.79 12.01 8.43
N THR A 109 8.83 12.24 7.12
CA THR A 109 10.08 12.31 6.35
C THR A 109 10.93 13.49 6.78
N ALA A 110 10.34 14.66 7.01
CA ALA A 110 11.01 15.85 7.50
C ALA A 110 11.63 15.62 8.88
N LEU A 111 10.90 14.96 9.79
CA LEU A 111 11.44 14.60 11.10
C LEU A 111 12.58 13.59 10.99
N ARG A 112 12.45 12.56 10.14
CA ARG A 112 13.54 11.59 9.90
C ARG A 112 14.80 12.30 9.38
N ARG A 113 14.66 13.24 8.42
CA ARG A 113 15.77 14.05 7.91
C ARG A 113 16.39 14.94 8.98
N ALA A 114 15.57 15.63 9.79
CA ALA A 114 16.05 16.47 10.88
C ALA A 114 16.83 15.65 11.92
N LYS A 115 16.38 14.45 12.26
CA LYS A 115 17.09 13.54 13.18
C LYS A 115 18.46 13.14 12.66
N VAL A 116 18.64 12.96 11.36
CA VAL A 116 19.94 12.67 10.76
C VAL A 116 20.90 13.85 10.94
N ILE A 117 20.43 15.09 10.77
CA ILE A 117 21.26 16.30 10.90
C ILE A 117 21.81 16.48 12.32
N ILE A 118 21.06 16.06 13.33
CA ILE A 118 21.46 16.16 14.75
C ILE A 118 22.10 14.86 15.28
N ASP A 119 22.54 13.96 14.40
CA ASP A 119 23.13 12.66 14.74
C ASP A 119 22.26 11.76 15.65
N MET A 120 20.94 11.94 15.58
CA MET A 120 19.95 11.17 16.35
C MET A 120 19.20 10.12 15.52
N GLY A 121 19.72 9.76 14.32
CA GLY A 121 19.20 8.76 13.38
C GLY A 121 17.92 8.02 13.80
N ASN A 122 18.05 6.80 14.33
CA ASN A 122 16.93 5.98 14.80
C ASN A 122 16.56 6.19 16.28
N SER A 123 17.27 7.06 17.00
CA SER A 123 17.05 7.32 18.42
C SER A 123 15.68 7.93 18.68
N LYS A 124 15.10 7.69 19.85
CA LYS A 124 13.84 8.33 20.25
C LYS A 124 14.10 9.81 20.52
N ILE A 125 13.16 10.67 20.10
CA ILE A 125 13.15 12.10 20.40
C ILE A 125 12.01 12.39 21.39
N ALA A 126 12.27 13.25 22.38
CA ALA A 126 11.27 13.53 23.42
C ALA A 126 10.12 14.39 22.92
N LYS A 127 10.43 15.41 22.11
CA LYS A 127 9.45 16.31 21.48
C LYS A 127 9.95 16.76 20.13
N ALA A 128 9.03 16.93 19.20
CA ALA A 128 9.25 17.60 17.92
C ALA A 128 8.07 18.52 17.63
N TYR A 129 8.34 19.61 16.92
CA TYR A 129 7.32 20.53 16.45
C TYR A 129 7.46 20.65 14.95
N ILE A 130 6.34 20.57 14.25
CA ILE A 130 6.26 20.79 12.81
C ILE A 130 5.30 21.95 12.61
N LYS A 131 5.71 22.92 11.81
CA LYS A 131 4.82 23.95 11.31
C LYS A 131 4.25 23.45 9.99
N LEU A 132 2.93 23.34 9.94
CA LEU A 132 2.19 22.98 8.73
C LEU A 132 1.71 24.26 8.05
N ASP A 133 1.74 24.27 6.72
CA ASP A 133 1.20 25.37 5.92
C ASP A 133 -0.32 25.27 5.72
N THR A 134 -0.90 24.11 6.05
CA THR A 134 -2.33 23.80 5.91
C THR A 134 -2.92 23.38 7.26
N LYS A 135 -4.21 23.66 7.48
CA LYS A 135 -4.95 23.13 8.62
C LYS A 135 -5.29 21.66 8.37
N ILE A 136 -4.94 20.81 9.32
CA ILE A 136 -5.21 19.37 9.29
C ILE A 136 -6.24 19.04 10.36
N ASP A 137 -7.16 18.12 10.05
CA ASP A 137 -8.00 17.49 11.06
C ASP A 137 -7.13 16.60 11.96
N THR A 138 -6.95 17.02 13.21
CA THR A 138 -6.16 16.28 14.19
C THR A 138 -6.94 15.15 14.87
N GLN A 139 -8.22 14.93 14.53
CA GLN A 139 -9.04 13.85 15.07
C GLN A 139 -9.02 12.57 14.23
N LEU A 140 -8.57 12.65 12.98
CA LEU A 140 -8.44 11.49 12.09
C LEU A 140 -7.15 10.69 12.33
N ALA A 141 -6.22 11.22 13.14
CA ALA A 141 -4.89 10.66 13.41
C ALA A 141 -4.81 9.85 14.71
#